data_AF-A0A9N8KAB0-F1
#
_entry.id   AF-A0A9N8KAB0-F1
#
_cell.length_a   1.000
_cell.length_b   1.000
_cell.length_c   1.000
_cell.angle_alpha   90.00
_cell.angle_beta   90.00
_cell.angle_gamma   90.00
#
_symmetry.space_group_name_H-M   'P 1'
#
loop_
_entity.id
_entity.type
_entity.pdbx_description
1 polymer ?
#
loop_
_entity_poly.entity_id
_entity_poly.type
_entity_poly.pdbx_seq_one_letter_code
_entity_poly.pdbx_strand_id
1 'polypeptide(L)'
;MATNDQIKNALLTEHFRYTPLVINELVYQAVGEVQTALLNVPKEQLGFPATAPAQQDDKTDEADEAATTEIEAGIVKLESLLNSTIDKNFDKLEIYTLRNLLTVSNAKEDEGLENWIVLDHYKNLQPSSADGNAPTPESVNRLRRKVQETEKLQSALKAEAAQNEALLAQLRPLMSAPPAAKPAFKPDQDTPQQDTTASFSFLRNTPSAAALGVGSERHANSLAQNTSFVYSQIHALREIVTALRAHLATLPAKNMAATVDQSTEARHAYIESQTRRALDREGVDATPAPDTESLGRRMGGEETRALESIVAAMAAQNHTTDRMEE
;
A
#
# COMPACT_ATOMS: atom_id res chain seq x y z
N MET A 1 -31.54 -51.25 -11.49
CA MET A 1 -30.51 -52.29 -11.32
C MET A 1 -29.54 -52.10 -12.45
N ALA A 2 -28.27 -51.78 -12.17
CA ALA A 2 -27.26 -51.72 -13.21
C ALA A 2 -27.13 -53.13 -13.83
N THR A 3 -26.99 -53.22 -15.15
CA THR A 3 -26.76 -54.51 -15.81
C THR A 3 -25.36 -55.01 -15.44
N ASN A 4 -25.12 -56.33 -15.37
CA ASN A 4 -23.80 -56.88 -15.01
C ASN A 4 -22.68 -56.28 -15.89
N ASP A 5 -22.93 -56.05 -17.17
CA ASP A 5 -21.95 -55.40 -18.06
C ASP A 5 -21.61 -53.95 -17.64
N GLN A 6 -22.55 -53.21 -17.06
CA GLN A 6 -22.28 -51.88 -16.50
C GLN A 6 -21.40 -51.98 -15.25
N ILE A 7 -21.56 -53.01 -14.43
CA ILE A 7 -20.73 -53.25 -13.24
C ILE A 7 -19.30 -53.61 -13.65
N LYS A 8 -19.12 -54.52 -14.61
CA LYS A 8 -17.81 -54.84 -15.21
C LYS A 8 -17.09 -53.60 -15.72
N ASN A 9 -17.79 -52.79 -16.51
CA ASN A 9 -17.23 -51.56 -17.07
C ASN A 9 -16.94 -50.52 -15.97
N ALA A 10 -17.74 -50.43 -14.91
CA ALA A 10 -17.47 -49.54 -13.78
C ALA A 10 -16.20 -49.96 -13.03
N LEU A 11 -16.01 -51.26 -12.74
CA LEU A 11 -14.80 -51.76 -12.09
C LEU A 11 -13.54 -51.47 -12.92
N LEU A 12 -13.61 -51.70 -14.23
CA LEU A 12 -12.48 -51.44 -15.13
C LEU A 12 -12.19 -49.94 -15.25
N THR A 13 -13.22 -49.12 -15.46
CA THR A 13 -13.04 -47.67 -15.59
C THR A 13 -12.51 -47.04 -14.30
N GLU A 14 -12.91 -47.57 -13.15
CA GLU A 14 -12.38 -47.11 -11.87
C GLU A 14 -10.92 -47.56 -11.66
N HIS A 15 -10.57 -48.79 -12.01
CA HIS A 15 -9.20 -49.27 -11.92
C HIS A 15 -8.25 -48.46 -12.82
N PHE A 16 -8.61 -48.30 -14.09
CA PHE A 16 -7.78 -47.60 -15.07
C PHE A 16 -7.87 -46.08 -14.93
N ARG A 17 -8.93 -45.55 -14.30
CA ARG A 17 -9.27 -44.12 -14.22
C ARG A 17 -9.57 -43.46 -15.57
N TYR A 18 -9.68 -44.26 -16.62
CA TYR A 18 -10.12 -43.86 -17.95
C TYR A 18 -10.97 -44.97 -18.55
N THR A 19 -11.80 -44.63 -19.52
CA THR A 19 -12.55 -45.63 -20.27
C THR A 19 -11.62 -46.35 -21.24
N PRO A 20 -11.66 -47.69 -21.32
CA PRO A 20 -10.90 -48.46 -22.31
C PRO A 20 -11.05 -47.99 -23.77
N LEU A 21 -12.10 -47.23 -24.09
CA LEU A 21 -12.34 -46.61 -25.39
C LEU A 21 -11.41 -45.44 -25.72
N VAL A 22 -10.71 -44.85 -24.74
CA VAL A 22 -9.77 -43.72 -24.95
C VAL A 22 -8.55 -44.13 -25.79
N ILE A 23 -8.26 -45.42 -25.89
CA ILE A 23 -7.13 -45.90 -26.71
C ILE A 23 -7.34 -45.52 -28.19
N ASN A 24 -8.59 -45.48 -28.67
CA ASN A 24 -8.91 -45.04 -30.04
C ASN A 24 -8.53 -43.56 -30.23
N GLU A 25 -8.92 -42.69 -29.29
CA GLU A 25 -8.63 -41.25 -29.35
C GLU A 25 -7.11 -40.98 -29.34
N LEU A 26 -6.35 -41.72 -28.53
CA LEU A 26 -4.90 -41.58 -28.46
C LEU A 26 -4.22 -41.91 -29.79
N VAL A 27 -4.70 -42.93 -30.51
CA VAL A 27 -4.14 -43.29 -31.82
C VAL A 27 -4.40 -42.20 -32.84
N TYR A 28 -5.62 -41.66 -32.91
CA TYR A 28 -5.92 -40.54 -33.80
C TYR A 28 -5.11 -39.28 -33.45
N GLN A 29 -4.89 -39.01 -32.16
CA GLN A 29 -4.01 -37.94 -31.72
C GLN A 29 -2.56 -38.17 -32.17
N ALA A 30 -2.04 -39.39 -32.04
CA ALA A 30 -0.68 -39.73 -32.48
C ALA A 30 -0.50 -39.53 -34.00
N VAL A 31 -1.53 -39.80 -34.81
CA VAL A 31 -1.50 -39.52 -36.25
C VAL A 31 -1.41 -38.02 -36.52
N GLY A 32 -2.19 -37.21 -35.81
CA GLY A 32 -2.09 -35.75 -35.86
C GLY A 32 -0.71 -35.24 -35.43
N GLU A 33 -0.11 -35.84 -34.40
CA GLU A 33 1.26 -35.53 -33.97
C GLU A 33 2.29 -35.89 -35.04
N VAL A 34 2.15 -37.03 -35.72
CA VAL A 34 3.02 -37.39 -36.85
C VAL A 34 2.88 -36.39 -38.00
N GLN A 35 1.67 -35.94 -38.32
CA GLN A 35 1.46 -34.89 -39.32
C GLN A 35 2.19 -33.59 -38.93
N THR A 36 1.99 -33.11 -37.69
CA THR A 36 2.68 -31.90 -37.23
C THR A 36 4.20 -32.09 -37.19
N ALA A 37 4.69 -33.28 -36.84
CA ALA A 37 6.10 -33.60 -36.88
C ALA A 37 6.64 -33.51 -38.31
N LEU A 38 5.98 -34.14 -39.30
CA LEU A 38 6.42 -34.13 -40.71
C LEU A 38 6.42 -32.73 -41.33
N LEU A 39 5.50 -31.85 -40.93
CA LEU A 39 5.51 -30.44 -41.35
C LEU A 39 6.67 -29.64 -40.74
N ASN A 40 7.15 -30.04 -39.56
CA ASN A 40 8.22 -29.36 -38.84
C ASN A 40 9.63 -29.90 -39.18
N VAL A 41 9.75 -31.05 -39.84
CA VAL A 41 11.05 -31.60 -40.25
C VAL A 41 11.64 -30.76 -41.39
N PRO A 42 12.93 -30.39 -41.35
CA PRO A 42 13.56 -29.64 -42.43
C PRO A 42 13.53 -30.43 -43.75
N LYS A 43 13.20 -29.74 -44.85
CA LYS A 43 12.98 -30.33 -46.18
C LYS A 43 14.20 -31.12 -46.70
N GLU A 44 15.40 -30.73 -46.31
CA GLU A 44 16.66 -31.41 -46.64
C GLU A 44 16.70 -32.86 -46.11
N GLN A 45 16.08 -33.13 -44.96
CA GLN A 45 15.98 -34.48 -44.38
C GLN A 45 14.90 -35.33 -45.07
N LEU A 46 13.91 -34.69 -45.72
CA LEU A 46 12.90 -35.36 -46.54
C LEU A 46 13.42 -35.69 -47.95
N GLY A 47 14.65 -35.29 -48.28
CA GLY A 47 15.28 -35.58 -49.57
C GLY A 47 15.03 -34.52 -50.64
N PHE A 48 14.45 -33.37 -50.29
CA PHE A 48 14.41 -32.23 -51.21
C PHE A 48 15.82 -31.65 -51.36
N PRO A 49 16.22 -31.26 -52.59
CA PRO A 49 17.53 -30.68 -52.82
C PRO A 49 17.67 -29.40 -51.97
N ALA A 50 18.76 -29.30 -51.19
CA ALA A 50 19.07 -28.07 -50.47
C ALA A 50 19.22 -26.93 -51.49
N THR A 51 18.36 -25.92 -51.41
CA THR A 51 18.45 -24.73 -52.25
C THR A 51 19.80 -24.06 -51.95
N ALA A 52 20.73 -24.15 -52.91
CA ALA A 52 22.07 -23.58 -52.77
C ALA A 52 21.97 -22.07 -52.48
N PRO A 53 22.88 -21.49 -51.66
CA PRO A 53 22.82 -20.07 -51.38
C PRO A 53 23.26 -19.31 -52.64
N ALA A 54 22.41 -18.37 -53.05
CA ALA A 54 22.65 -17.26 -53.98
C ALA A 54 22.09 -17.39 -55.41
N GLN A 55 21.29 -16.36 -55.75
CA GLN A 55 20.92 -15.85 -57.07
C GLN A 55 19.61 -16.33 -57.70
N GLN A 56 18.47 -16.03 -57.06
CA GLN A 56 17.24 -15.48 -57.67
C GLN A 56 16.12 -15.59 -56.62
N ASP A 57 15.86 -14.51 -55.87
CA ASP A 57 14.87 -14.49 -54.78
C ASP A 57 13.47 -14.94 -55.23
N ASP A 58 13.08 -14.75 -56.49
CA ASP A 58 11.78 -15.21 -57.01
C ASP A 58 11.69 -16.74 -57.23
N LYS A 59 12.80 -17.43 -57.50
CA LYS A 59 12.78 -18.87 -57.85
C LYS A 59 13.03 -19.80 -56.67
N THR A 60 13.72 -19.29 -55.65
CA THR A 60 13.94 -20.03 -54.41
C THR A 60 12.62 -20.17 -53.64
N ASP A 61 11.83 -19.10 -53.59
CA ASP A 61 10.52 -19.11 -52.93
C ASP A 61 9.53 -20.03 -53.66
N GLU A 62 9.49 -20.01 -55.00
CA GLU A 62 8.65 -20.93 -55.79
C GLU A 62 9.03 -22.42 -55.60
N ALA A 63 10.33 -22.73 -55.52
CA ALA A 63 10.80 -24.10 -55.29
C ALA A 63 10.48 -24.56 -53.86
N ASP A 64 10.60 -23.66 -52.90
CA ASP A 64 10.28 -23.91 -51.50
C ASP A 64 8.77 -24.11 -51.27
N GLU A 65 7.93 -23.33 -51.94
CA GLU A 65 6.47 -23.48 -51.94
C GLU A 65 6.01 -24.75 -52.69
N ALA A 66 6.68 -25.11 -53.79
CA ALA A 66 6.43 -26.37 -54.48
C ALA A 66 6.77 -27.58 -53.61
N ALA A 67 7.87 -27.52 -52.85
CA ALA A 67 8.23 -28.57 -51.91
C ALA A 67 7.24 -28.69 -50.75
N THR A 68 6.75 -27.57 -50.17
CA THR A 68 5.74 -27.63 -49.11
C THR A 68 4.41 -28.18 -49.61
N THR A 69 3.97 -27.80 -50.80
CA THR A 69 2.72 -28.32 -51.38
C THR A 69 2.82 -29.81 -51.74
N GLU A 70 3.99 -30.29 -52.19
CA GLU A 70 4.23 -31.73 -52.38
C GLU A 70 4.24 -32.50 -51.06
N ILE A 71 4.86 -31.94 -50.01
CA ILE A 71 4.86 -32.52 -48.66
C ILE A 71 3.42 -32.59 -48.13
N GLU A 72 2.64 -31.52 -48.24
CA GLU A 72 1.24 -31.50 -47.82
C GLU A 72 0.40 -32.54 -48.58
N ALA A 73 0.57 -32.62 -49.90
CA ALA A 73 -0.12 -33.64 -50.70
C ALA A 73 0.30 -35.08 -50.34
N GLY A 74 1.57 -35.28 -50.00
CA GLY A 74 2.11 -36.54 -49.50
C GLY A 74 1.55 -36.91 -48.13
N ILE A 75 1.47 -35.94 -47.21
CA ILE A 75 0.88 -36.08 -45.88
C ILE A 75 -0.60 -36.45 -45.98
N VAL A 76 -1.38 -35.78 -46.84
CA VAL A 76 -2.81 -36.11 -47.02
C VAL A 76 -3.00 -37.53 -47.54
N LYS A 77 -2.14 -38.00 -48.46
CA LYS A 77 -2.17 -39.39 -48.93
C LYS A 77 -1.78 -40.38 -47.82
N LEU A 78 -0.75 -40.06 -47.05
CA LEU A 78 -0.31 -40.87 -45.92
C LEU A 78 -1.41 -40.94 -44.86
N GLU A 79 -2.03 -39.83 -44.51
CA GLU A 79 -3.14 -39.74 -43.57
C GLU A 79 -4.31 -40.60 -44.03
N SER A 80 -4.72 -40.50 -45.30
CA SER A 80 -5.81 -41.32 -45.84
C SER A 80 -5.49 -42.82 -45.79
N LEU A 81 -4.26 -43.22 -46.16
CA LEU A 81 -3.83 -44.61 -46.10
C LEU A 81 -3.76 -45.13 -44.67
N LEU A 82 -3.16 -44.33 -43.79
CA LEU A 82 -2.95 -44.66 -42.40
C LEU A 82 -4.30 -44.73 -41.69
N ASN A 83 -5.22 -43.79 -41.92
CA ASN A 83 -6.58 -43.83 -41.38
C ASN A 83 -7.32 -45.10 -41.82
N SER A 84 -7.27 -45.46 -43.11
CA SER A 84 -7.91 -46.71 -43.59
C SER A 84 -7.27 -47.97 -43.00
N THR A 85 -5.96 -47.97 -42.79
CA THR A 85 -5.22 -49.12 -42.24
C THR A 85 -5.41 -49.24 -40.74
N ILE A 86 -5.41 -48.11 -40.02
CA ILE A 86 -5.65 -48.02 -38.59
C ILE A 86 -7.08 -48.39 -38.30
N ASP A 87 -8.09 -47.80 -38.94
CA ASP A 87 -9.50 -48.13 -38.74
C ASP A 87 -9.72 -49.66 -38.74
N LYS A 88 -9.27 -50.35 -39.79
CA LYS A 88 -9.46 -51.81 -39.92
C LYS A 88 -8.67 -52.66 -38.94
N ASN A 89 -7.43 -52.28 -38.63
CA ASN A 89 -6.58 -53.08 -37.73
C ASN A 89 -6.87 -52.77 -36.26
N PHE A 90 -7.22 -51.53 -35.98
CA PHE A 90 -7.55 -51.04 -34.65
C PHE A 90 -8.96 -51.44 -34.23
N ASP A 91 -9.93 -51.53 -35.15
CA ASP A 91 -11.21 -52.21 -34.87
C ASP A 91 -11.00 -53.63 -34.35
N LYS A 92 -10.10 -54.39 -35.00
CA LYS A 92 -9.78 -55.76 -34.58
C LYS A 92 -9.05 -55.80 -33.25
N LEU A 93 -8.13 -54.86 -33.03
CA LEU A 93 -7.42 -54.73 -31.77
C LEU A 93 -8.39 -54.37 -30.65
N GLU A 94 -9.24 -53.37 -30.84
CA GLU A 94 -10.26 -52.93 -29.88
C GLU A 94 -11.14 -54.11 -29.50
N ILE A 95 -11.74 -54.79 -30.48
CA ILE A 95 -12.58 -55.97 -30.25
C ILE A 95 -11.80 -57.04 -29.48
N TYR A 96 -10.54 -57.29 -29.83
CA TYR A 96 -9.72 -58.28 -29.14
C TYR A 96 -9.42 -57.85 -27.69
N THR A 97 -9.05 -56.59 -27.46
CA THR A 97 -8.71 -56.08 -26.14
C THR A 97 -9.92 -56.00 -25.23
N LEU A 98 -11.05 -55.51 -25.72
CA LEU A 98 -12.30 -55.39 -24.96
C LEU A 98 -13.00 -56.73 -24.77
N ARG A 99 -12.60 -57.77 -25.49
CA ARG A 99 -13.16 -59.12 -25.34
C ARG A 99 -12.26 -60.08 -24.56
N ASN A 100 -10.94 -59.89 -24.54
CA ASN A 100 -10.03 -60.87 -23.96
C ASN A 100 -9.14 -60.33 -22.84
N LEU A 101 -8.75 -59.05 -22.89
CA LEU A 101 -7.78 -58.48 -21.96
C LEU A 101 -8.45 -57.58 -20.91
N LEU A 102 -9.26 -56.62 -21.37
CA LEU A 102 -9.93 -55.61 -20.57
C LEU A 102 -11.34 -56.09 -20.21
N THR A 103 -11.40 -57.28 -19.62
CA THR A 103 -12.65 -57.95 -19.28
C THR A 103 -12.51 -58.67 -17.96
N VAL A 104 -13.46 -58.45 -17.07
CA VAL A 104 -13.48 -59.09 -15.75
C VAL A 104 -13.90 -60.56 -15.84
N SER A 105 -14.85 -60.88 -16.72
CA SER A 105 -15.39 -62.23 -16.87
C SER A 105 -16.12 -62.36 -18.21
N ASN A 106 -15.67 -63.29 -19.07
CA ASN A 106 -16.22 -63.53 -20.40
C ASN A 106 -16.87 -64.90 -20.55
N ALA A 107 -16.61 -65.81 -19.61
CA ALA A 107 -17.21 -67.12 -19.59
C ALA A 107 -18.50 -67.06 -18.78
N LYS A 108 -19.57 -67.70 -19.28
CA LYS A 108 -20.85 -67.82 -18.54
C LYS A 108 -20.70 -68.54 -17.20
N GLU A 109 -19.62 -69.28 -17.02
CA GLU A 109 -19.29 -70.02 -15.79
C GLU A 109 -18.72 -69.11 -14.69
N ASP A 110 -18.20 -67.94 -15.07
CA ASP A 110 -17.58 -66.95 -14.18
C ASP A 110 -18.54 -65.78 -13.85
N GLU A 111 -19.83 -65.95 -14.09
CA GLU A 111 -20.86 -64.94 -13.80
C GLU A 111 -21.00 -64.78 -12.28
N GLY A 112 -20.58 -63.62 -11.76
CA GLY A 112 -20.56 -63.30 -10.34
C GLY A 112 -19.17 -63.08 -9.74
N LEU A 113 -18.08 -63.31 -10.50
CA LEU A 113 -16.71 -63.00 -10.06
C LEU A 113 -16.51 -61.51 -9.75
N GLU A 114 -17.25 -60.63 -10.43
CA GLU A 114 -17.26 -59.17 -10.22
C GLU A 114 -17.49 -58.78 -8.75
N ASN A 115 -18.35 -59.50 -8.04
CA ASN A 115 -18.67 -59.21 -6.64
C ASN A 115 -17.54 -59.58 -5.67
N TRP A 116 -16.58 -60.39 -6.12
CA TRP A 116 -15.43 -60.84 -5.34
C TRP A 116 -14.17 -60.03 -5.63
N ILE A 117 -14.20 -59.17 -6.65
CA ILE A 117 -13.08 -58.32 -7.02
C ILE A 117 -13.17 -57.03 -6.20
N VAL A 118 -12.21 -56.86 -5.29
CA VAL A 118 -12.06 -55.66 -4.47
C VAL A 118 -10.83 -54.91 -4.95
N LEU A 119 -11.04 -53.71 -5.49
CA LEU A 119 -9.94 -52.84 -5.91
C LEU A 119 -9.22 -52.28 -4.67
N ASP A 120 -7.95 -51.92 -4.82
CA ASP A 120 -7.11 -51.50 -3.68
C ASP A 120 -7.67 -50.31 -2.91
N HIS A 121 -8.33 -49.36 -3.57
CA HIS A 121 -8.95 -48.21 -2.90
C HIS A 121 -10.18 -48.59 -2.08
N TYR A 122 -10.86 -49.70 -2.37
CA TYR A 122 -11.97 -50.21 -1.54
C TYR A 122 -11.52 -50.86 -0.24
N LYS A 123 -10.24 -51.24 -0.09
CA LYS A 123 -9.73 -51.89 1.14
C LYS A 123 -9.88 -51.02 2.39
N ASN A 124 -9.88 -49.70 2.23
CA ASN A 124 -10.05 -48.75 3.33
C ASN A 124 -11.51 -48.30 3.51
N LEU A 125 -12.40 -48.67 2.58
CA LEU A 125 -13.82 -48.44 2.73
C LEU A 125 -14.38 -49.57 3.59
N GLN A 126 -14.49 -49.31 4.89
CA GLN A 126 -15.38 -50.10 5.72
C GLN A 126 -16.79 -49.92 5.15
N PRO A 127 -17.53 -51.00 4.79
CA PRO A 127 -18.94 -50.87 4.47
C PRO A 127 -19.57 -50.18 5.68
N SER A 128 -20.28 -49.06 5.47
CA SER A 128 -20.87 -48.23 6.53
C SER A 128 -21.36 -49.15 7.64
N SER A 129 -20.56 -49.31 8.69
CA SER A 129 -20.96 -50.15 9.78
C SER A 129 -22.21 -49.46 10.33
N ALA A 130 -23.17 -50.24 10.81
CA ALA A 130 -24.36 -49.71 11.48
C ALA A 130 -24.00 -48.97 12.79
N ASP A 131 -22.75 -48.57 12.98
CA ASP A 131 -22.27 -47.76 14.08
C ASP A 131 -22.55 -46.29 13.73
N GLY A 132 -23.33 -45.62 14.59
CA GLY A 132 -23.75 -44.21 14.45
C GLY A 132 -22.61 -43.17 14.50
N ASN A 133 -21.38 -43.56 14.15
CA ASN A 133 -20.19 -42.73 14.07
C ASN A 133 -19.80 -42.37 12.63
N ALA A 134 -20.61 -42.77 11.64
CA ALA A 134 -20.48 -42.24 10.29
C ALA A 134 -20.70 -40.70 10.33
N PRO A 135 -19.80 -39.89 9.75
CA PRO A 135 -19.93 -38.44 9.77
C PRO A 135 -21.20 -38.04 9.05
N THR A 136 -22.23 -37.70 9.82
CA THR A 136 -23.48 -37.19 9.27
C THR A 136 -23.21 -35.88 8.53
N PRO A 137 -23.93 -35.57 7.45
CA PRO A 137 -23.75 -34.31 6.72
C PRO A 137 -23.93 -33.09 7.65
N GLU A 138 -24.73 -33.23 8.71
CA GLU A 138 -24.88 -32.22 9.75
C GLU A 138 -23.60 -32.01 10.56
N SER A 139 -22.88 -33.08 10.92
CA SER A 139 -21.59 -32.97 11.64
C SER A 139 -20.53 -32.25 10.79
N VAL A 140 -20.47 -32.54 9.49
CA VAL A 140 -19.58 -31.88 8.54
C VAL A 140 -19.94 -30.40 8.40
N ASN A 141 -21.24 -30.08 8.28
CA ASN A 141 -21.69 -28.69 8.20
C ASN A 141 -21.43 -27.90 9.49
N ARG A 142 -21.58 -28.53 10.66
CA ARG A 142 -21.17 -27.92 11.94
C ARG A 142 -19.68 -27.64 11.99
N LEU A 143 -18.84 -28.58 11.52
CA LEU A 143 -17.40 -28.38 11.47
C LEU A 143 -17.02 -27.26 10.49
N ARG A 144 -17.64 -27.21 9.31
CA ARG A 144 -17.44 -26.13 8.34
C ARG A 144 -17.79 -24.75 8.92
N ARG A 145 -18.92 -24.64 9.63
CA ARG A 145 -19.31 -23.40 10.32
C ARG A 145 -18.28 -23.03 11.40
N LYS A 146 -17.86 -24.00 12.20
CA LYS A 146 -16.82 -23.78 13.23
C LYS A 146 -15.51 -23.29 12.61
N VAL A 147 -15.08 -23.87 11.50
CA VAL A 147 -13.86 -23.43 10.78
C VAL A 147 -14.03 -21.98 10.28
N GLN A 148 -15.16 -21.65 9.67
CA GLN A 148 -15.44 -20.28 9.23
C GLN A 148 -15.47 -19.27 10.39
N GLU A 149 -16.03 -19.64 11.53
CA GLU A 149 -16.03 -18.80 12.73
C GLU A 149 -14.61 -18.61 13.28
N THR A 150 -13.79 -19.67 13.30
CA THR A 150 -12.39 -19.57 13.74
C THR A 150 -11.54 -18.74 12.78
N GLU A 151 -11.81 -18.80 11.47
CA GLU A 151 -11.11 -17.99 10.47
C GLU A 151 -11.46 -16.50 10.62
N LYS A 152 -12.75 -16.18 10.83
CA LYS A 152 -13.20 -14.81 11.13
C LYS A 152 -12.58 -14.26 12.42
N LEU A 153 -12.50 -15.08 13.46
CA LEU A 153 -11.83 -14.71 14.71
C LEU A 153 -10.34 -14.45 14.45
N GLN A 154 -9.68 -15.33 13.70
CA GLN A 154 -8.26 -15.19 13.40
C GLN A 154 -7.96 -13.92 12.59
N SER A 155 -8.80 -13.54 11.63
CA SER A 155 -8.62 -12.30 10.89
C SER A 155 -8.83 -11.06 11.77
N ALA A 156 -9.83 -11.07 12.67
CA ALA A 156 -10.06 -10.01 13.64
C ALA A 156 -8.88 -9.85 14.60
N LEU A 157 -8.34 -10.95 15.15
CA LEU A 157 -7.17 -10.92 16.03
C LEU A 157 -5.92 -10.40 15.31
N LYS A 158 -5.72 -10.76 14.04
CA LYS A 158 -4.61 -10.21 13.25
C LYS A 158 -4.76 -8.71 13.02
N ALA A 159 -5.98 -8.22 12.78
CA ALA A 159 -6.24 -6.79 12.65
C ALA A 159 -5.98 -6.05 13.97
N GLU A 160 -6.41 -6.61 15.10
CA GLU A 160 -6.15 -6.04 16.42
C GLU A 160 -4.65 -6.05 16.75
N ALA A 161 -3.95 -7.16 16.45
CA ALA A 161 -2.50 -7.25 16.63
C ALA A 161 -1.76 -6.18 15.81
N ALA A 162 -2.18 -5.93 14.56
CA ALA A 162 -1.61 -4.88 13.72
C ALA A 162 -1.91 -3.47 14.27
N GLN A 163 -3.11 -3.24 14.80
CA GLN A 163 -3.45 -1.96 15.46
C GLN A 163 -2.61 -1.75 16.72
N ASN A 164 -2.48 -2.78 17.55
CA ASN A 164 -1.65 -2.77 18.75
C ASN A 164 -0.18 -2.55 18.41
N GLU A 165 0.33 -3.16 17.34
CA GLU A 165 1.69 -2.94 16.86
C GLU A 165 1.88 -1.49 16.37
N ALA A 166 0.93 -0.94 15.61
CA ALA A 166 0.98 0.46 15.17
C ALA A 166 0.93 1.43 16.36
N LEU A 167 0.09 1.17 17.35
CA LEU A 167 0.02 1.96 18.58
C LEU A 167 1.34 1.85 19.37
N LEU A 168 1.90 0.65 19.50
CA LEU A 168 3.22 0.46 20.12
C LEU A 168 4.32 1.16 19.33
N ALA A 169 4.26 1.17 17.99
CA ALA A 169 5.19 1.90 17.15
C ALA A 169 5.04 3.42 17.28
N GLN A 170 3.86 3.93 17.64
CA GLN A 170 3.64 5.33 17.99
C GLN A 170 4.11 5.64 19.42
N LEU A 171 3.91 4.74 20.39
CA LEU A 171 4.32 4.96 21.78
C LEU A 171 5.82 4.77 21.99
N ARG A 172 6.46 3.82 21.29
CA ARG A 172 7.91 3.59 21.36
C ARG A 172 8.74 4.86 21.14
N PRO A 173 8.52 5.71 20.12
CA PRO A 173 9.26 6.96 19.97
C PRO A 173 8.88 8.03 21.00
N LEU A 174 7.71 7.95 21.64
CA LEU A 174 7.34 8.84 22.75
C LEU A 174 8.03 8.44 24.06
N MET A 175 8.19 7.13 24.30
CA MET A 175 8.80 6.58 25.52
C MET A 175 10.32 6.39 25.39
N SER A 176 10.81 6.09 24.19
CA SER A 176 12.22 6.07 23.85
C SER A 176 12.73 7.50 23.83
N ALA A 177 13.16 7.99 24.98
CA ALA A 177 14.13 9.07 25.03
C ALA A 177 15.26 8.76 24.01
N PRO A 178 15.72 9.74 23.22
CA PRO A 178 16.66 9.48 22.14
C PRO A 178 17.91 8.80 22.71
N PRO A 179 18.28 7.59 22.25
CA PRO A 179 19.62 7.10 22.51
C PRO A 179 20.58 8.09 21.85
N ALA A 180 21.61 8.48 22.61
CA ALA A 180 22.71 9.29 22.13
C ALA A 180 23.13 8.83 20.73
N ALA A 181 22.99 9.74 19.75
CA ALA A 181 23.44 9.53 18.39
C ALA A 181 24.92 9.11 18.43
N LYS A 182 25.20 7.84 18.14
CA LYS A 182 26.53 7.42 17.71
C LYS A 182 26.65 7.81 16.24
N PRO A 183 27.71 8.53 15.83
CA PRO A 183 27.93 8.81 14.42
C PRO A 183 28.43 7.52 13.77
N ALA A 184 27.57 6.83 13.03
CA ALA A 184 27.98 5.77 12.14
C ALA A 184 27.98 6.30 10.70
N PHE A 185 29.13 6.08 10.07
CA PHE A 185 29.56 6.44 8.74
C PHE A 185 28.59 5.95 7.63
N LYS A 186 28.49 6.74 6.54
CA LYS A 186 27.82 6.52 5.22
C LYS A 186 27.78 5.05 4.73
N PRO A 187 26.83 4.63 3.84
CA PRO A 187 26.49 5.35 2.59
C PRO A 187 25.05 5.27 2.01
N ASP A 188 24.78 6.22 1.12
CA ASP A 188 23.95 6.28 -0.10
C ASP A 188 22.49 5.74 -0.22
N GLN A 189 21.74 6.57 -0.96
CA GLN A 189 20.52 6.36 -1.76
C GLN A 189 19.12 6.61 -1.14
N ASP A 190 18.62 7.82 -1.47
CA ASP A 190 17.30 8.09 -2.05
C ASP A 190 16.12 7.22 -1.59
N THR A 191 15.55 7.60 -0.45
CA THR A 191 14.12 7.46 -0.18
C THR A 191 13.70 8.64 0.68
N PRO A 192 12.57 9.33 0.41
CA PRO A 192 12.09 10.37 1.31
C PRO A 192 11.58 9.70 2.59
N GLN A 193 12.49 9.45 3.52
CA GLN A 193 12.16 9.10 4.89
C GLN A 193 11.42 10.29 5.50
N GLN A 194 10.12 10.10 5.73
CA GLN A 194 9.36 10.94 6.64
C GLN A 194 10.11 10.96 7.97
N ASP A 195 10.74 12.11 8.23
CA ASP A 195 11.29 12.45 9.53
C ASP A 195 10.18 12.34 10.56
N THR A 196 10.07 11.19 11.21
CA THR A 196 9.36 11.06 12.48
C THR A 196 10.24 11.71 13.55
N THR A 197 10.39 13.04 13.46
CA THR A 197 10.88 13.83 14.57
C THR A 197 9.99 13.47 15.75
N ALA A 198 10.53 12.74 16.72
CA ALA A 198 9.80 12.34 17.92
C ALA A 198 8.99 13.56 18.38
N SER A 199 7.65 13.43 18.52
CA SER A 199 6.73 14.59 18.57
C SER A 199 6.99 15.58 19.71
N PHE A 200 7.89 15.26 20.64
CA PHE A 200 8.33 16.13 21.74
C PHE A 200 9.80 16.58 21.64
N SER A 201 10.50 16.27 20.55
CA SER A 201 11.88 16.70 20.30
C SER A 201 11.99 18.22 20.18
N PHE A 202 10.95 18.91 19.71
CA PHE A 202 10.90 20.37 19.68
C PHE A 202 10.99 21.00 21.08
N LEU A 203 10.48 20.32 22.12
CA LEU A 203 10.54 20.81 23.50
C LEU A 203 11.97 20.78 24.07
N ARG A 204 12.86 19.97 23.51
CA ARG A 204 14.27 19.86 23.94
C ARG A 204 15.24 20.56 22.98
N ASN A 205 14.94 20.56 21.68
CA ASN A 205 15.86 20.99 20.63
C ASN A 205 15.67 22.46 20.20
N THR A 206 14.70 23.19 20.77
CA THR A 206 14.58 24.63 20.51
C THR A 206 15.70 25.40 21.22
N PRO A 207 16.25 26.47 20.61
CA PRO A 207 17.35 27.23 21.18
C PRO A 207 16.99 27.83 22.56
N SER A 208 15.71 28.18 22.75
CA SER A 208 15.18 28.62 24.04
C SER A 208 15.16 27.50 25.09
N ALA A 209 14.83 26.26 24.70
CA ALA A 209 14.88 25.10 25.59
C ALA A 209 16.32 24.74 25.99
N ALA A 210 17.29 24.88 25.07
CA ALA A 210 18.71 24.73 25.37
C ALA A 210 19.21 25.80 26.36
N ALA A 211 18.77 27.06 26.22
CA ALA A 211 19.09 28.13 27.15
C ALA A 211 18.50 27.89 28.57
N LEU A 212 17.33 27.25 28.64
CA LEU A 212 16.68 26.85 29.90
C LEU A 212 17.12 25.47 30.44
N GLY A 213 18.01 24.78 29.73
CA GLY A 213 18.55 23.46 30.11
C GLY A 213 17.53 22.32 30.05
N VAL A 214 16.44 22.46 29.30
CA VAL A 214 15.37 21.47 29.19
C VAL A 214 15.85 20.28 28.35
N GLY A 215 16.08 19.14 29.00
CA GLY A 215 16.51 17.89 28.35
C GLY A 215 17.97 17.48 28.58
N SER A 216 18.76 18.26 29.33
CA SER A 216 20.09 17.84 29.76
C SER A 216 19.99 17.03 31.07
N GLU A 217 20.59 15.83 31.12
CA GLU A 217 20.60 14.97 32.31
C GLU A 217 21.18 15.65 33.56
N ARG A 218 22.01 16.69 33.37
CA ARG A 218 22.58 17.49 34.48
C ARG A 218 21.56 18.43 35.15
N HIS A 219 20.42 18.67 34.50
CA HIS A 219 19.47 19.74 34.86
C HIS A 219 18.00 19.28 34.74
N ALA A 220 17.71 17.99 34.95
CA ALA A 220 16.36 17.42 34.82
C ALA A 220 15.28 18.16 35.65
N ASN A 221 15.66 18.77 36.77
CA ASN A 221 14.77 19.55 37.64
C ASN A 221 14.91 21.07 37.46
N SER A 222 15.75 21.54 36.52
CA SER A 222 16.05 22.97 36.32
C SER A 222 14.81 23.77 35.95
N LEU A 223 13.92 23.23 35.10
CA LEU A 223 12.70 23.95 34.74
C LEU A 223 11.78 24.13 35.95
N ALA A 224 11.53 23.08 36.74
CA ALA A 224 10.71 23.15 37.94
C ALA A 224 11.34 24.03 39.04
N GLN A 225 12.67 24.03 39.16
CA GLN A 225 13.41 24.88 40.10
C GLN A 225 13.42 26.35 39.65
N ASN A 226 13.60 26.63 38.37
CA ASN A 226 13.57 27.98 37.82
C ASN A 226 12.15 28.57 37.91
N THR A 227 11.10 27.79 37.61
CA THR A 227 9.72 28.27 37.74
C THR A 227 9.33 28.52 39.19
N SER A 228 9.72 27.63 40.12
CA SER A 228 9.50 27.86 41.55
C SER A 228 10.32 29.03 42.10
N PHE A 229 11.57 29.21 41.66
CA PHE A 229 12.38 30.38 41.99
C PHE A 229 11.74 31.67 41.47
N VAL A 230 11.37 31.74 40.19
CA VAL A 230 10.69 32.91 39.62
C VAL A 230 9.39 33.20 40.36
N TYR A 231 8.61 32.17 40.69
CA TYR A 231 7.39 32.34 41.48
C TYR A 231 7.67 32.95 42.86
N SER A 232 8.72 32.48 43.54
CA SER A 232 9.15 33.05 44.82
C SER A 232 9.66 34.49 44.70
N GLN A 233 10.37 34.82 43.61
CA GLN A 233 10.90 36.16 43.37
C GLN A 233 9.83 37.18 42.94
N ILE A 234 8.77 36.74 42.26
CA ILE A 234 7.63 37.61 41.90
C ILE A 234 6.96 38.15 43.16
N HIS A 235 6.86 37.35 44.23
CA HIS A 235 6.28 37.82 45.48
C HIS A 235 7.14 38.91 46.13
N ALA A 236 8.45 38.68 46.22
CA ALA A 236 9.41 39.67 46.72
C ALA A 236 9.42 40.97 45.88
N LEU A 237 9.32 40.86 44.55
CA LEU A 237 9.21 42.01 43.66
C LEU A 237 7.92 42.80 43.86
N ARG A 238 6.80 42.13 44.14
CA ARG A 238 5.53 42.81 44.47
C ARG A 238 5.65 43.60 45.76
N GLU A 239 6.27 43.05 46.79
CA GLU A 239 6.51 43.75 48.05
C GLU A 239 7.48 44.93 47.90
N ILE A 240 8.51 44.77 47.08
CA ILE A 240 9.45 45.87 46.78
C ILE A 240 8.75 46.95 45.95
N VAL A 241 7.86 46.61 45.02
CA VAL A 241 7.08 47.58 44.24
C VAL A 241 6.05 48.31 45.10
N THR A 242 5.41 47.64 46.06
CA THR A 242 4.51 48.31 47.02
C THR A 242 5.29 49.22 47.96
N ALA A 243 6.46 48.79 48.43
CA ALA A 243 7.36 49.61 49.23
C ALA A 243 7.92 50.81 48.45
N LEU A 244 8.33 50.62 47.19
CA LEU A 244 8.77 51.71 46.30
C LEU A 244 7.63 52.66 45.97
N ARG A 245 6.39 52.18 45.77
CA ARG A 245 5.21 53.05 45.61
C ARG A 245 4.93 53.86 46.87
N ALA A 246 5.06 53.27 48.06
CA ALA A 246 4.90 53.97 49.32
C ALA A 246 6.02 55.01 49.55
N HIS A 247 7.26 54.68 49.16
CA HIS A 247 8.37 55.63 49.18
C HIS A 247 8.23 56.75 48.14
N LEU A 248 7.70 56.47 46.94
CA LEU A 248 7.33 57.50 45.95
C LEU A 248 6.22 58.43 46.44
N ALA A 249 5.27 57.91 47.23
CA ALA A 249 4.20 58.71 47.83
C ALA A 249 4.67 59.60 49.01
N THR A 250 5.83 59.29 49.61
CA THR A 250 6.40 60.05 50.74
C THR A 250 7.53 60.99 50.37
N LEU A 251 8.04 60.93 49.13
CA LEU A 251 8.80 62.04 48.58
C LEU A 251 7.87 63.25 48.52
N PRO A 252 8.24 64.41 49.10
CA PRO A 252 7.55 65.64 48.76
C PRO A 252 7.67 65.76 47.24
N ALA A 253 6.55 65.97 46.57
CA ALA A 253 6.53 66.38 45.18
C ALA A 253 7.24 67.75 45.08
N LYS A 254 8.57 67.75 45.16
CA LYS A 254 9.40 68.90 44.84
C LYS A 254 9.38 68.98 43.33
N ASN A 255 8.27 69.48 42.79
CA ASN A 255 8.05 69.91 41.43
C ASN A 255 8.97 69.25 40.40
N MET A 256 9.04 67.91 40.36
CA MET A 256 9.74 67.23 39.27
C MET A 256 8.94 67.36 37.98
N ALA A 257 7.63 67.59 38.03
CA ALA A 257 6.86 67.97 36.86
C ALA A 257 7.33 69.31 36.27
N ALA A 258 7.61 70.34 37.08
CA ALA A 258 8.11 71.62 36.57
C ALA A 258 9.57 71.55 36.10
N THR A 259 10.44 70.74 36.73
CA THR A 259 11.82 70.57 36.27
C THR A 259 11.93 69.62 35.08
N VAL A 260 11.05 68.61 34.98
CA VAL A 260 10.99 67.73 33.81
C VAL A 260 10.41 68.50 32.64
N ASP A 261 9.34 69.29 32.81
CA ASP A 261 8.83 70.18 31.75
C ASP A 261 9.87 71.22 31.34
N GLN A 262 10.58 71.86 32.28
CA GLN A 262 11.67 72.77 31.90
C GLN A 262 12.84 72.05 31.22
N SER A 263 13.17 70.80 31.59
CA SER A 263 14.26 70.06 30.93
C SER A 263 13.85 69.44 29.60
N THR A 264 12.59 69.01 29.44
CA THR A 264 12.03 68.53 28.18
C THR A 264 11.84 69.71 27.24
N GLU A 265 11.32 70.84 27.70
CA GLU A 265 11.21 72.08 26.92
C GLU A 265 12.57 72.65 26.56
N ALA A 266 13.56 72.64 27.48
CA ALA A 266 14.95 72.99 27.14
C ALA A 266 15.59 72.00 26.16
N ARG A 267 15.30 70.69 26.26
CA ARG A 267 15.76 69.71 25.25
C ARG A 267 15.05 69.88 23.92
N HIS A 268 13.75 70.17 23.90
CA HIS A 268 12.98 70.42 22.69
C HIS A 268 13.49 71.68 22.01
N ALA A 269 13.69 72.78 22.74
CA ALA A 269 14.30 74.01 22.22
C ALA A 269 15.75 73.77 21.75
N TYR A 270 16.52 72.94 22.45
CA TYR A 270 17.88 72.59 22.01
C TYR A 270 17.88 71.72 20.76
N ILE A 271 17.03 70.68 20.69
CA ILE A 271 16.86 69.84 19.49
C ILE A 271 16.37 70.69 18.34
N GLU A 272 15.39 71.56 18.53
CA GLU A 272 14.87 72.48 17.51
C GLU A 272 15.94 73.49 17.06
N SER A 273 16.75 74.02 17.98
CA SER A 273 17.88 74.89 17.61
C SER A 273 18.97 74.14 16.84
N GLN A 274 19.22 72.87 17.17
CA GLN A 274 20.22 72.04 16.49
C GLN A 274 19.70 71.54 15.14
N THR A 275 18.43 71.16 15.04
CA THR A 275 17.81 70.79 13.77
C THR A 275 17.69 72.01 12.87
N ARG A 276 17.33 73.19 13.39
CA ARG A 276 17.36 74.45 12.63
C ARG A 276 18.77 74.80 12.17
N ARG A 277 19.77 74.70 13.05
CA ARG A 277 21.17 74.95 12.69
C ARG A 277 21.74 73.91 11.72
N ALA A 278 21.25 72.66 11.76
CA ALA A 278 21.60 71.62 10.79
C ALA A 278 20.90 71.85 9.44
N LEU A 279 19.63 72.26 9.44
CA LEU A 279 18.87 72.65 8.25
C LEU A 279 19.45 73.91 7.58
N ASP A 280 19.90 74.91 8.36
CA ASP A 280 20.61 76.09 7.87
C ASP A 280 21.98 75.72 7.26
N ARG A 281 22.62 74.64 7.76
CA ARG A 281 23.90 74.13 7.23
C ARG A 281 23.73 73.33 5.95
N GLU A 282 22.58 72.67 5.81
CA GLU A 282 22.17 71.91 4.62
C GLU A 282 21.36 72.78 3.62
N GLY A 283 21.19 74.09 3.90
CA GLY A 283 20.61 75.06 2.97
C GLY A 283 19.09 75.04 2.83
N VAL A 284 18.34 74.52 3.82
CA VAL A 284 16.87 74.42 3.80
C VAL A 284 16.26 75.44 4.75
N ASP A 285 15.73 76.53 4.18
CA ASP A 285 15.14 77.65 4.93
C ASP A 285 13.77 77.24 5.51
N ALA A 286 13.71 77.05 6.84
CA ALA A 286 12.48 76.65 7.55
C ALA A 286 11.58 77.87 7.84
N THR A 287 11.00 78.44 6.79
CA THR A 287 9.82 79.31 6.88
C THR A 287 8.56 78.49 6.62
N PRO A 288 7.46 78.66 7.39
CA PRO A 288 6.28 77.84 7.21
C PRO A 288 5.48 78.39 6.04
N ALA A 289 5.55 77.73 4.89
CA ALA A 289 4.62 78.00 3.79
C ALA A 289 4.27 76.70 3.05
N PRO A 290 2.99 76.57 2.66
CA PRO A 290 2.33 75.29 2.40
C PRO A 290 2.57 74.82 0.97
N ASP A 291 2.51 73.51 0.79
CA ASP A 291 2.33 72.76 -0.46
C ASP A 291 3.54 71.91 -0.84
N THR A 292 3.46 70.62 -0.43
CA THR A 292 3.63 69.49 -1.35
C THR A 292 3.07 68.23 -0.70
N GLU A 293 1.84 67.89 -1.10
CA GLU A 293 1.18 66.62 -0.88
C GLU A 293 1.96 65.50 -1.61
N SER A 294 2.61 64.58 -0.90
CA SER A 294 3.00 63.29 -1.51
C SER A 294 3.40 62.19 -0.51
N LEU A 295 2.76 62.10 0.65
CA LEU A 295 2.80 60.90 1.51
C LEU A 295 1.37 60.67 2.02
N GLY A 296 0.81 59.52 1.68
CA GLY A 296 -0.63 59.23 1.66
C GLY A 296 -1.41 59.62 2.91
N ARG A 297 -2.69 59.95 2.67
CA ARG A 297 -3.69 60.28 3.68
C ARG A 297 -3.70 59.18 4.76
N ARG A 298 -3.48 59.56 6.02
CA ARG A 298 -3.64 58.65 7.17
C ARG A 298 -5.13 58.35 7.29
N MET A 299 -5.54 57.09 7.09
CA MET A 299 -6.94 56.68 7.31
C MET A 299 -7.29 56.87 8.79
N GLY A 300 -8.47 57.47 9.04
CA GLY A 300 -8.92 57.80 10.38
C GLY A 300 -9.42 56.56 11.12
N GLY A 301 -9.29 56.53 12.44
CA GLY A 301 -9.72 55.38 13.27
C GLY A 301 -11.21 55.04 13.20
N GLU A 302 -12.04 55.95 12.68
CA GLU A 302 -13.45 55.68 12.40
C GLU A 302 -13.66 54.85 11.13
N GLU A 303 -12.84 55.06 10.10
CA GLU A 303 -12.88 54.29 8.85
C GLU A 303 -12.47 52.84 9.09
N THR A 304 -11.47 52.61 9.96
CA THR A 304 -11.06 51.25 10.35
C THR A 304 -12.14 50.54 11.15
N ARG A 305 -12.87 51.26 12.01
CA ARG A 305 -13.95 50.69 12.82
C ARG A 305 -15.18 50.36 11.96
N ALA A 306 -15.46 51.16 10.94
CA ALA A 306 -16.50 50.86 9.96
C ALA A 306 -16.19 49.56 9.19
N LEU A 307 -14.94 49.38 8.77
CA LEU A 307 -14.50 48.15 8.09
C LEU A 307 -14.60 46.91 9.00
N GLU A 308 -14.24 47.03 10.28
CA GLU A 308 -14.43 45.94 11.24
C GLU A 308 -15.90 45.56 11.42
N SER A 309 -16.81 46.54 11.42
CA SER A 309 -18.25 46.25 11.56
C SER A 309 -18.83 45.48 10.35
N ILE A 310 -18.34 45.77 9.14
CA ILE A 310 -18.78 45.09 7.91
C ILE A 310 -18.26 43.65 7.87
N VAL A 311 -17.01 43.44 8.30
CA VAL A 311 -16.43 42.09 8.40
C VAL A 311 -17.17 41.25 9.44
N ALA A 312 -17.56 41.84 10.57
CA ALA A 312 -18.36 41.15 11.58
C ALA A 312 -19.77 40.77 11.05
N ALA A 313 -20.39 41.64 10.26
CA ALA A 313 -21.69 41.35 9.64
C ALA A 313 -21.63 40.23 8.59
N MET A 314 -20.56 40.16 7.78
CA MET A 314 -20.34 39.06 6.83
C MET A 314 -20.09 37.71 7.55
N ALA A 315 -19.35 37.73 8.67
CA ALA A 315 -19.13 36.51 9.46
C ALA A 315 -20.42 35.97 10.08
N ALA A 316 -21.34 36.84 10.50
CA ALA A 316 -22.65 36.44 11.03
C ALA A 316 -23.58 35.84 9.95
N GLN A 317 -23.50 36.34 8.71
CA GLN A 317 -24.34 35.86 7.60
C GLN A 317 -23.95 34.45 7.12
N ASN A 318 -22.66 34.10 7.17
CA ASN A 318 -22.19 32.75 6.86
C ASN A 318 -22.60 31.69 7.90
N HIS A 319 -22.87 32.08 9.15
CA HIS A 319 -23.35 31.15 10.18
C HIS A 319 -24.86 30.88 10.10
N THR A 320 -25.64 31.72 9.41
CA THR A 320 -27.09 31.52 9.22
C THR A 320 -27.44 30.63 8.02
N THR A 321 -26.54 30.50 7.04
CA THR A 321 -26.72 29.58 5.90
C THR A 321 -26.47 28.12 6.29
N ASP A 322 -25.59 27.87 7.26
CA ASP A 322 -25.25 26.52 7.76
C ASP A 322 -26.32 25.89 8.67
N ARG A 323 -27.39 26.63 8.99
CA ARG A 323 -28.44 26.20 9.94
C ARG A 323 -29.81 25.95 9.30
N MET A 324 -29.90 26.03 7.97
CA MET A 324 -31.12 25.70 7.19
C MET A 324 -30.96 24.46 6.30
N GLU A 325 -29.89 23.67 6.45
CA GLU A 325 -29.67 22.40 5.74
C GLU A 325 -29.64 21.14 6.65
N GLU A 326 -30.21 21.21 7.86
CA GLU A 326 -30.59 20.02 8.68
C GLU A 326 -32.10 19.96 8.95
#